data_AF-A0A2U8H7H8-F1
#
_entry.id   AF-A0A2U8H7H8-F1
#
_cell.length_a   1.000
_cell.length_b   1.000
_cell.length_c   1.000
_cell.angle_alpha   90.00
_cell.angle_beta   90.00
_cell.angle_gamma   90.00
#
_symmetry.space_group_name_H-M   'P 1'
#
loop_
_entity.id
_entity.type
_entity.pdbx_description
1 polymer ?
#
loop_
_entity_poly.entity_id
_entity_poly.type
_entity_poly.pdbx_seq_one_letter_code
_entity_poly.pdbx_strand_id
1 'polypeptide(L)'
;MIHFVVHEEGDSVGTIVVEGVKSGATLSGWIMEQDRMTEIKTRSDIPIGHKIALQQLEVGATVIKYGVDIGKVVAPIAAGEHLHVQNVKTKRW
;
A
#
# COMPACT_ATOMS: atom_id res chain seq x y z
N MET A 1 -1.39 12.40 -13.24
CA MET A 1 -2.25 11.21 -13.18
C MET A 1 -2.07 10.57 -11.80
N ILE A 2 -3.16 10.13 -11.16
CA ILE A 2 -3.11 9.46 -9.86
C ILE A 2 -3.04 7.95 -10.11
N HIS A 3 -2.03 7.28 -9.56
CA HIS A 3 -1.81 5.83 -9.74
C HIS A 3 -2.30 5.02 -8.54
N PHE A 4 -2.28 5.62 -7.35
CA PHE A 4 -2.81 5.02 -6.12
C PHE A 4 -3.42 6.07 -5.20
N VAL A 5 -4.32 5.63 -4.32
CA VAL A 5 -4.97 6.48 -3.33
C VAL A 5 -4.64 6.00 -1.91
N VAL A 6 -4.49 6.95 -1.01
CA VAL A 6 -4.30 6.75 0.43
C VAL A 6 -5.45 7.50 1.13
N HIS A 7 -6.15 6.85 2.05
CA HIS A 7 -7.34 7.47 2.64
C HIS A 7 -6.96 8.50 3.69
N GLU A 8 -6.13 8.11 4.65
CA GLU A 8 -5.77 8.93 5.81
C GLU A 8 -4.24 9.06 5.94
N GLU A 9 -3.78 10.15 6.56
CA GLU A 9 -2.37 10.24 6.93
C GLU A 9 -2.04 9.22 8.02
N GLY A 10 -1.05 8.36 7.76
CA GLY A 10 -0.67 7.27 8.67
C GLY A 10 -1.16 5.88 8.23
N ASP A 11 -1.99 5.80 7.18
CA ASP A 11 -2.23 4.53 6.50
C ASP A 11 -0.90 3.91 6.06
N SER A 12 -0.74 2.61 6.30
CA SER A 12 0.48 1.88 5.92
C SER A 12 0.49 1.49 4.45
N VAL A 13 -0.65 1.65 3.76
CA VAL A 13 -0.90 1.14 2.41
C VAL A 13 -1.69 2.11 1.55
N GLY A 14 -1.38 2.13 0.25
CA GLY A 14 -2.22 2.75 -0.78
C GLY A 14 -2.96 1.69 -1.60
N THR A 15 -4.07 2.06 -2.22
CA THR A 15 -4.78 1.20 -3.19
C THR A 15 -4.45 1.63 -4.61
N ILE A 16 -3.96 0.72 -5.45
CA ILE A 16 -3.69 0.99 -6.87
C ILE A 16 -5.01 1.22 -7.62
N VAL A 17 -5.10 2.28 -8.41
CA VAL A 17 -6.30 2.68 -9.18
C VAL A 17 -6.10 2.68 -10.69
N VAL A 18 -4.94 2.19 -11.16
CA VAL A 18 -4.61 2.05 -12.58
C VAL A 18 -4.11 0.64 -12.88
N GLU A 19 -4.24 0.21 -14.13
CA GLU A 19 -3.66 -1.05 -14.60
C GLU A 19 -2.18 -0.88 -14.98
N GLY A 20 -1.49 -2.00 -15.18
CA GLY A 20 -0.15 -2.00 -15.78
C GLY A 20 0.99 -1.50 -14.89
N VAL A 21 0.80 -1.41 -13.57
CA VAL A 21 1.89 -1.08 -12.64
C VAL A 21 2.96 -2.18 -12.69
N LYS A 22 4.18 -1.76 -13.07
CA LYS A 22 5.36 -2.62 -13.15
C LYS A 22 6.40 -2.22 -12.11
N SER A 23 7.16 -3.20 -11.63
CA SER A 23 8.28 -2.96 -10.72
C SER A 23 9.26 -1.91 -11.29
N GLY A 24 9.78 -1.04 -10.43
CA GLY A 24 10.72 0.01 -10.78
C GLY A 24 10.08 1.33 -11.22
N ALA A 25 8.77 1.36 -11.51
CA ALA A 25 8.06 2.59 -11.83
C ALA A 25 7.91 3.51 -10.61
N THR A 26 8.04 4.82 -10.83
CA THR A 26 7.65 5.85 -9.84
C THR A 26 6.17 6.17 -10.03
N LEU A 27 5.38 5.96 -8.97
CA LEU A 27 3.95 6.22 -8.97
C LEU A 27 3.65 7.48 -8.17
N SER A 28 2.84 8.36 -8.72
CA SER A 28 2.19 9.45 -7.97
C SER A 28 0.92 8.93 -7.30
N GLY A 29 0.76 9.19 -6.01
CA GLY A 29 -0.44 8.89 -5.24
C GLY A 29 -1.05 10.11 -4.58
N TRP A 30 -2.33 10.01 -4.24
CA TRP A 30 -3.09 11.08 -3.60
C TRP A 30 -3.52 10.65 -2.20
N ILE A 31 -3.15 11.44 -1.19
CA ILE A 31 -3.60 11.30 0.19
C ILE A 31 -4.86 12.14 0.34
N MET A 32 -6.00 11.47 0.39
CA MET A 32 -7.33 12.09 0.24
C MET A 32 -7.66 13.04 1.39
N GLU A 33 -7.43 12.62 2.64
CA GLU A 33 -7.74 13.43 3.84
C GLU A 33 -7.04 14.80 3.83
N GLN A 34 -5.82 14.86 3.28
CA GLN A 34 -4.97 16.05 3.32
C GLN A 34 -4.95 16.83 2.00
N ASP A 35 -5.65 16.32 0.98
CA ASP A 35 -5.57 16.78 -0.40
C ASP A 35 -4.13 16.99 -0.90
N ARG A 36 -3.27 15.98 -0.65
CA ARG A 36 -1.83 16.07 -0.92
C ARG A 36 -1.36 14.97 -1.86
N MET A 37 -0.42 15.32 -2.74
CA MET A 37 0.28 14.35 -3.59
C MET A 37 1.52 13.78 -2.90
N THR A 38 1.77 12.49 -3.14
CA THR A 38 2.97 11.77 -2.71
C THR A 38 3.51 10.92 -3.86
N GLU A 39 4.73 10.43 -3.74
CA GLU A 39 5.35 9.56 -4.73
C GLU A 39 5.99 8.34 -4.08
N ILE A 40 5.96 7.20 -4.77
CA ILE A 40 6.63 5.98 -4.32
C ILE A 40 7.18 5.19 -5.50
N LYS A 41 8.38 4.65 -5.33
CA LYS A 41 8.98 3.72 -6.30
C LYS A 41 8.48 2.30 -6.02
N THR A 42 7.87 1.69 -7.02
CA THR A 42 7.39 0.31 -6.94
C THR A 42 8.54 -0.68 -6.94
N ARG A 43 8.33 -1.80 -6.24
CA ARG A 43 9.27 -2.94 -6.16
C ARG A 43 8.66 -4.24 -6.68
N SER A 44 7.39 -4.21 -7.05
CA SER A 44 6.65 -5.35 -7.56
C SER A 44 5.74 -4.90 -8.68
N ASP A 45 5.35 -5.83 -9.55
CA ASP A 45 4.16 -5.65 -10.37
C ASP A 45 2.93 -5.71 -9.45
N ILE A 46 2.02 -4.73 -9.56
CA ILE A 46 0.87 -4.60 -8.65
C ILE A 46 -0.42 -4.49 -9.47
N PRO A 47 -1.37 -5.42 -9.33
CA PRO A 47 -2.66 -5.30 -10.02
C PRO A 47 -3.47 -4.07 -9.56
N ILE A 48 -4.38 -3.62 -10.42
CA ILE A 48 -5.40 -2.64 -10.02
C ILE A 48 -6.25 -3.18 -8.86
N GLY A 49 -6.62 -2.30 -7.92
CA GLY A 49 -7.37 -2.65 -6.71
C GLY A 49 -6.54 -3.31 -5.60
N HIS A 50 -5.29 -3.70 -5.89
CA HIS A 50 -4.39 -4.26 -4.89
C HIS A 50 -3.67 -3.15 -4.11
N LYS A 51 -2.97 -3.55 -3.04
CA LYS A 51 -2.33 -2.62 -2.11
C LYS A 51 -0.83 -2.52 -2.35
N ILE A 52 -0.33 -1.28 -2.31
CA ILE A 52 1.10 -0.96 -2.27
C ILE A 52 1.47 -0.54 -0.85
N ALA A 53 2.56 -1.08 -0.31
CA ALA A 53 3.06 -0.66 1.00
C ALA A 53 3.69 0.73 0.91
N LEU A 54 3.31 1.66 1.80
CA LEU A 54 3.82 3.04 1.80
C LEU A 54 5.11 3.19 2.61
N GLN A 55 5.45 2.17 3.41
CA GLN A 55 6.62 2.11 4.25
C GLN A 55 7.11 0.67 4.37
N GLN A 56 8.29 0.47 4.96
CA GLN A 56 8.76 -0.87 5.34
C GLN A 56 7.93 -1.40 6.49
N LEU A 57 7.46 -2.65 6.37
CA LEU A 57 6.67 -3.34 7.37
C LEU A 57 7.35 -4.67 7.71
N GLU A 58 7.81 -4.77 8.95
CA GLU A 58 8.44 -5.97 9.49
C GLU A 58 7.39 -7.04 9.87
N VAL A 59 7.84 -8.29 9.98
CA VAL A 59 6.96 -9.38 10.45
C VAL A 59 6.35 -9.01 11.80
N GLY A 60 5.03 -9.13 11.85
CA GLY A 60 4.24 -8.80 13.03
C GLY A 60 3.79 -7.35 13.13
N ALA A 61 4.24 -6.46 12.24
CA ALA A 61 3.70 -5.11 12.13
C ALA A 61 2.20 -5.14 11.80
N THR A 62 1.49 -4.14 12.33
CA THR A 62 0.08 -3.91 12.01
C THR A 62 -0.04 -3.22 10.66
N VAL A 63 -0.99 -3.69 9.85
CA VAL A 63 -1.35 -3.01 8.59
C VAL A 63 -2.52 -2.08 8.87
N ILE A 64 -2.30 -0.78 8.72
CA ILE A 64 -3.33 0.25 8.89
C ILE A 64 -3.87 0.67 7.52
N LYS A 65 -5.20 0.69 7.38
CA LYS A 65 -5.92 1.25 6.23
C LYS A 65 -7.23 1.89 6.71
N TYR A 66 -7.56 3.08 6.23
CA TYR A 66 -8.71 3.86 6.73
C TYR A 66 -8.59 4.15 8.23
N GLY A 67 -7.36 4.36 8.74
CA GLY A 67 -7.12 4.51 10.18
C GLY A 67 -7.38 3.25 11.02
N VAL A 68 -7.74 2.12 10.39
CA VAL A 68 -8.12 0.87 11.06
C VAL A 68 -7.06 -0.21 10.86
N ASP A 69 -6.83 -1.00 11.92
CA ASP A 69 -6.06 -2.24 11.85
C ASP A 69 -6.81 -3.30 11.02
N ILE A 70 -6.30 -3.58 9.83
CA ILE A 70 -6.89 -4.56 8.90
C ILE A 70 -6.19 -5.92 8.94
N GLY A 71 -5.07 -6.06 9.66
CA GLY A 71 -4.24 -7.25 9.54
C GLY A 71 -2.85 -7.13 10.12
N LYS A 72 -2.14 -8.25 10.07
CA LYS A 72 -0.77 -8.39 10.57
C LYS A 72 0.13 -8.94 9.47
N VAL A 73 1.32 -8.35 9.37
CA VAL A 73 2.35 -8.79 8.43
C VAL A 73 2.92 -10.15 8.86
N VAL A 74 3.03 -11.08 7.91
CA VAL A 74 3.54 -12.46 8.13
C VAL A 74 4.81 -12.77 7.34
N ALA A 75 5.22 -11.89 6.44
CA ALA A 75 6.52 -11.88 5.77
C ALA A 75 6.94 -10.42 5.55
N PRO A 76 8.24 -10.06 5.63
CA PRO A 76 8.68 -8.66 5.47
C PRO A 76 8.18 -8.03 4.16
N ILE A 77 7.83 -6.74 4.21
CA ILE A 77 7.32 -5.98 3.07
C ILE A 77 8.09 -4.67 2.98
N ALA A 78 8.81 -4.43 1.89
CA ALA A 78 9.47 -3.14 1.68
C ALA A 78 8.48 -2.08 1.18
N ALA A 79 8.82 -0.80 1.40
CA ALA A 79 8.08 0.31 0.78
C ALA A 79 8.05 0.14 -0.75
N GLY A 80 6.86 0.26 -1.34
CA GLY A 80 6.63 0.07 -2.77
C GLY A 80 6.35 -1.37 -3.20
N GLU A 81 6.36 -2.34 -2.28
CA GLU A 81 6.01 -3.74 -2.60
C GLU A 81 4.50 -4.00 -2.56
N HIS A 82 4.11 -5.07 -3.24
CA HIS A 82 2.74 -5.57 -3.27
C HIS A 82 2.34 -6.18 -1.92
N LEU A 83 1.39 -5.55 -1.23
CA LEU A 83 0.79 -6.06 0.00
C LEU A 83 -0.47 -6.88 -0.31
N HIS A 84 -0.42 -8.18 -0.01
CA HIS A 84 -1.51 -9.12 -0.31
C HIS A 84 -1.44 -10.38 0.56
N VAL A 85 -2.22 -11.42 0.22
CA VAL A 85 -2.43 -12.61 1.07
C VAL A 85 -1.15 -13.39 1.38
N GLN A 86 -0.13 -13.32 0.53
CA GLN A 86 1.15 -14.00 0.76
C GLN A 86 1.98 -13.39 1.90
N ASN A 87 1.80 -12.10 2.21
CA ASN A 87 2.60 -11.39 3.20
C ASN A 87 1.77 -10.74 4.32
N VAL A 88 0.44 -10.79 4.24
CA VAL A 88 -0.46 -10.29 5.28
C VAL A 88 -1.57 -11.30 5.57
N LYS A 89 -1.84 -11.53 6.86
CA LYS A 89 -3.08 -12.15 7.32
C LYS A 89 -4.03 -11.07 7.80
N THR A 90 -5.21 -11.01 7.18
CA THR A 90 -6.26 -10.09 7.61
C THR A 90 -6.82 -10.52 8.96
N LYS A 91 -7.15 -9.56 9.81
CA LYS A 91 -7.97 -9.83 10.99
C LYS A 91 -9.39 -10.04 10.47
N ARG A 92 -9.83 -11.29 10.41
CA ARG A 92 -11.23 -11.60 10.09
C ARG A 92 -12.11 -11.02 11.18
N TRP A 93 -13.20 -10.38 10.77
CA TRP A 93 -14.35 -10.10 11.60
C TRP A 93 -15.25 -11.34 11.57
#